data_AF-A0A7R9VKU1-F1
#
_entry.id   AF-A0A7R9VKU1-F1
#
_cell.length_a   1.000
_cell.length_b   1.000
_cell.length_c   1.000
_cell.angle_alpha   90.00
_cell.angle_beta   90.00
_cell.angle_gamma   90.00
#
_symmetry.space_group_name_H-M   'P 1'
#
loop_
_entity.id
_entity.type
_entity.pdbx_description
1 polymer ?
#
loop_
_entity_poly.entity_id
_entity_poly.type
_entity_poly.pdbx_seq_one_letter_code
_entity_poly.pdbx_strand_id
1 'polypeptide(L)'
;CVNVGCIPKKLMHTAAILGEARHDQKAYGWDVDTESKHSWDDLVDMVQDHIASINFGYRVQLRDKSIDYKNALGCFVDPHTVECVDKQKKRTTITSRRFIIAVGGRPRALGIPGAEHV
;
A
#
# COMPACT_ATOMS: atom_id res chain seq x y z
N CYS A 1 -2.86 4.76 1.20
CA CYS A 1 -1.80 5.15 2.16
C CYS A 1 -0.85 3.99 2.41
N VAL A 2 -1.34 2.87 2.95
CA VAL A 2 -0.52 1.73 3.41
C VAL A 2 0.24 1.04 2.28
N ASN A 3 -0.45 0.51 1.26
CA ASN A 3 0.19 -0.35 0.27
C ASN A 3 1.00 0.40 -0.81
N VAL A 4 0.50 1.56 -1.24
CA VAL A 4 1.04 2.29 -2.41
C VAL A 4 0.99 3.81 -2.20
N GLY A 5 1.33 4.26 -0.99
CA GLY A 5 1.26 5.69 -0.67
C GLY A 5 2.21 6.06 0.45
N CYS A 6 1.69 6.81 1.43
CA CYS A 6 2.46 7.39 2.53
C CYS A 6 3.52 6.46 3.17
N ILE A 7 3.20 5.18 3.41
CA ILE A 7 4.10 4.24 4.10
C ILE A 7 5.32 3.89 3.24
N PRO A 8 5.18 3.23 2.06
CA PRO A 8 6.33 2.94 1.21
C PRO A 8 7.06 4.21 0.80
N LYS A 9 6.32 5.28 0.50
CA LYS A 9 6.90 6.58 0.14
C LYS A 9 7.81 7.13 1.23
N LYS A 10 7.41 7.05 2.51
CA LYS A 10 8.23 7.55 3.62
C LYS A 10 9.43 6.64 3.88
N LEU A 11 9.27 5.31 3.79
CA LEU A 11 10.39 4.38 3.97
C LEU A 11 11.45 4.55 2.88
N MET A 12 11.04 4.64 1.62
CA MET A 12 11.95 4.92 0.49
C MET A 12 12.61 6.29 0.64
N HIS A 13 11.87 7.31 1.07
CA HIS A 13 12.44 8.63 1.35
C HIS A 13 13.46 8.60 2.50
N THR A 14 13.22 7.82 3.56
CA THR A 14 14.19 7.62 4.63
C THR A 14 15.46 6.95 4.11
N ALA A 15 15.36 5.94 3.24
CA ALA A 15 16.52 5.30 2.62
C ALA A 15 17.39 6.32 1.84
N ALA A 16 16.76 7.24 1.12
CA ALA A 16 17.47 8.33 0.44
C ALA A 16 18.18 9.28 1.43
N ILE A 17 17.51 9.67 2.53
CA ILE A 17 18.12 10.49 3.59
C ILE A 17 19.32 9.78 4.22
N LEU A 18 19.23 8.47 4.44
CA LEU A 18 20.33 7.67 4.98
C LEU A 18 21.54 7.61 4.02
N GLY A 19 21.29 7.69 2.71
CA GLY A 19 22.33 7.87 1.71
C GLY A 19 23.10 9.16 1.92
N GLU A 20 22.41 10.29 2.05
CA GLU A 20 23.04 11.59 2.31
C GLU A 20 23.75 11.64 3.66
N ALA A 21 23.11 11.13 4.72
CA ALA A 21 23.68 11.12 6.08
C ALA A 21 25.02 10.37 6.16
N ARG A 22 25.24 9.38 5.28
CA ARG A 22 26.51 8.67 5.18
C ARG A 22 27.66 9.58 4.75
N HIS A 23 27.41 10.54 3.85
CA HIS A 23 28.43 11.51 3.46
C HIS A 23 28.76 12.46 4.63
N ASP A 24 27.74 12.92 5.36
CA ASP A 24 27.91 13.82 6.50
C ASP A 24 28.68 13.17 7.66
N GLN A 25 28.49 11.86 7.89
CA GLN A 25 29.12 11.09 8.97
C GLN A 25 30.64 11.28 9.05
N LYS A 26 31.33 11.43 7.91
CA LYS A 26 32.78 11.67 7.88
C LYS A 26 33.19 12.96 8.63
N ALA A 27 32.41 14.03 8.49
CA ALA A 27 32.67 15.29 9.19
C ALA A 27 32.47 15.18 10.71
N TYR A 28 31.67 14.20 11.16
CA TYR A 28 31.45 13.89 12.57
C TYR A 28 32.41 12.83 13.12
N GLY A 29 33.47 12.49 12.37
CA GLY A 29 34.53 11.59 12.83
C GLY A 29 34.23 10.09 12.67
N TRP A 30 33.19 9.72 11.93
CA TRP A 30 32.91 8.32 11.61
C TRP A 30 33.76 7.85 10.42
N ASP A 31 34.40 6.68 10.58
CA ASP A 31 35.10 5.99 9.50
C ASP A 31 34.11 5.12 8.73
N VAL A 32 33.43 5.71 7.74
CA VAL A 32 32.40 5.06 6.93
C VAL A 32 32.76 5.10 5.45
N ASP A 33 32.50 3.99 4.75
CA ASP A 33 32.62 3.92 3.30
C ASP A 33 31.45 4.66 2.64
N THR A 34 31.76 5.84 2.09
CA THR A 34 30.79 6.69 1.40
C THR A 34 30.41 6.19 0.01
N GLU A 35 31.19 5.26 -0.56
CA GLU A 35 31.01 4.76 -1.93
C GLU A 35 30.25 3.43 -1.99
N SER A 36 29.81 2.88 -0.85
CA SER A 36 29.09 1.61 -0.89
C SER A 36 27.76 1.74 -1.63
N LYS A 37 27.47 0.73 -2.45
CA LYS A 37 26.29 0.73 -3.32
C LYS A 37 25.00 0.52 -2.53
N HIS A 38 23.95 1.21 -2.96
CA HIS A 38 22.59 0.96 -2.49
C HIS A 38 21.97 -0.22 -3.26
N SER A 39 21.43 -1.20 -2.53
CA SER A 39 20.67 -2.32 -3.10
C SER A 39 19.19 -1.95 -3.18
N TRP A 40 18.67 -1.82 -4.39
CA TRP A 40 17.24 -1.55 -4.60
C TRP A 40 16.37 -2.71 -4.14
N ASP A 41 16.79 -3.94 -4.44
CA ASP A 41 16.04 -5.15 -4.12
C ASP A 41 15.88 -5.31 -2.59
N ASP A 42 16.96 -5.12 -1.83
CA ASP A 42 16.90 -5.19 -0.36
C ASP A 42 15.96 -4.12 0.24
N LEU A 43 15.96 -2.91 -0.32
CA LEU A 43 15.05 -1.85 0.10
C LEU A 43 13.59 -2.24 -0.20
N VAL A 44 13.32 -2.73 -1.40
CA VAL A 44 11.96 -3.11 -1.79
C VAL A 44 11.47 -4.26 -0.92
N ASP A 45 12.27 -5.30 -0.70
CA ASP A 45 11.91 -6.45 0.12
C ASP A 45 11.57 -6.03 1.55
N MET A 46 12.44 -5.22 2.18
CA MET A 46 12.17 -4.69 3.52
C MET A 46 10.86 -3.87 3.59
N VAL A 47 10.61 -3.03 2.58
CA VAL A 47 9.37 -2.24 2.49
C VAL A 47 8.14 -3.13 2.32
N GLN A 48 8.21 -4.15 1.46
CA GLN A 48 7.10 -5.07 1.22
C GLN A 48 6.79 -5.93 2.44
N ASP A 49 7.81 -6.42 3.15
CA ASP A 49 7.65 -7.17 4.39
C ASP A 49 6.96 -6.32 5.47
N HIS A 50 7.36 -5.06 5.60
CA HIS A 50 6.71 -4.14 6.52
C HIS A 50 5.22 -3.92 6.17
N ILE A 51 4.92 -3.72 4.88
CA ILE A 51 3.54 -3.58 4.39
C ILE A 51 2.73 -4.85 4.66
N ALA A 52 3.32 -6.03 4.46
CA ALA A 52 2.67 -7.31 4.72
C ALA A 52 2.31 -7.47 6.20
N SER A 53 3.20 -7.07 7.11
CA SER A 53 2.95 -7.03 8.55
C SER A 53 1.77 -6.12 8.92
N ILE A 54 1.72 -4.91 8.38
CA ILE A 54 0.59 -3.99 8.60
C ILE A 54 -0.72 -4.58 8.07
N ASN A 55 -0.70 -5.17 6.87
CA ASN A 55 -1.87 -5.80 6.27
C ASN A 55 -2.39 -6.96 7.12
N PHE A 56 -1.50 -7.75 7.71
CA PHE A 56 -1.87 -8.79 8.67
C PHE A 56 -2.52 -8.18 9.92
N GLY A 57 -1.91 -7.14 10.48
CA GLY A 57 -2.45 -6.41 11.63
C GLY A 57 -3.87 -5.90 11.41
N TYR A 58 -4.19 -5.35 10.24
CA TYR A 58 -5.57 -4.93 9.94
C TYR A 58 -6.58 -6.08 9.95
N ARG A 59 -6.23 -7.23 9.37
CA ARG A 59 -7.13 -8.40 9.36
C ARG A 59 -7.39 -8.91 10.78
N VAL A 60 -6.34 -8.94 11.60
CA VAL A 60 -6.44 -9.30 13.02
C VAL A 60 -7.36 -8.32 13.75
N GLN A 61 -7.14 -7.02 13.63
CA GLN A 61 -7.96 -6.01 14.31
C GLN A 61 -9.45 -6.05 13.90
N LEU A 62 -9.75 -6.30 12.62
CA LEU A 62 -11.14 -6.45 12.16
C LEU A 62 -11.79 -7.68 12.80
N ARG A 63 -11.10 -8.82 12.78
CA ARG A 63 -11.56 -10.06 13.41
C ARG A 63 -11.78 -9.90 14.90
N ASP A 64 -10.83 -9.31 15.62
CA ASP A 64 -10.89 -9.14 17.07
C ASP A 64 -12.04 -8.20 17.47
N LYS A 65 -12.45 -7.28 16.58
CA LYS A 65 -13.63 -6.43 16.73
C LYS A 65 -14.92 -7.05 16.16
N SER A 66 -14.88 -8.32 15.76
CA SER A 66 -16.01 -9.04 15.15
C SER A 66 -16.60 -8.34 13.92
N ILE A 67 -15.74 -7.69 13.11
CA ILE A 67 -16.13 -7.06 11.84
C ILE A 67 -15.90 -8.07 10.71
N ASP A 68 -16.95 -8.39 9.95
CA ASP A 68 -16.85 -9.25 8.78
C ASP A 68 -16.08 -8.54 7.65
N TYR A 69 -14.98 -9.14 7.22
CA TYR A 69 -14.15 -8.65 6.12
C TYR A 69 -14.37 -9.52 4.89
N LYS A 70 -14.90 -8.92 3.82
CA LYS A 70 -15.02 -9.53 2.50
C LYS A 70 -14.01 -8.94 1.53
N ASN A 71 -13.08 -9.76 1.05
CA ASN A 71 -12.17 -9.37 -0.02
C ASN A 71 -12.85 -9.53 -1.39
N ALA A 72 -13.73 -8.60 -1.73
CA ALA A 72 -14.54 -8.61 -2.93
C ALA A 72 -14.76 -7.19 -3.48
N LEU A 73 -14.98 -7.08 -4.78
CA LEU A 73 -15.38 -5.82 -5.42
C LEU A 73 -16.89 -5.63 -5.25
N GLY A 74 -17.28 -4.54 -4.57
CA GLY A 74 -18.68 -4.17 -4.36
C GLY A 74 -19.22 -3.24 -5.44
N CYS A 75 -20.43 -3.51 -5.94
CA CYS A 75 -21.20 -2.64 -6.83
C CYS A 75 -22.64 -2.51 -6.31
N PHE A 76 -23.19 -1.30 -6.23
CA PHE A 76 -24.60 -1.13 -5.91
C PHE A 76 -25.46 -1.67 -7.05
N VAL A 77 -26.47 -2.47 -6.71
CA VAL A 77 -27.49 -2.93 -7.65
C VAL A 77 -28.84 -2.26 -7.39
N ASP A 78 -29.03 -1.73 -6.18
CA ASP A 78 -30.17 -0.92 -5.76
C ASP A 78 -29.78 -0.06 -4.52
N PRO A 79 -30.67 0.78 -3.95
CA PRO A 79 -30.35 1.64 -2.81
C PRO A 79 -29.88 0.94 -1.52
N HIS A 80 -30.20 -0.34 -1.34
CA HIS A 80 -29.96 -1.10 -0.11
C HIS A 80 -29.16 -2.40 -0.32
N THR A 81 -28.75 -2.70 -1.55
CA THR A 81 -28.04 -3.94 -1.91
C THR A 81 -26.76 -3.66 -2.68
N VAL A 82 -25.69 -4.33 -2.27
CA VAL A 82 -24.41 -4.39 -2.98
C VAL A 82 -24.17 -5.82 -3.44
N GLU A 83 -23.88 -5.98 -4.73
CA GLU A 83 -23.30 -7.20 -5.27
C GLU A 83 -21.79 -7.19 -5.03
N CYS A 84 -21.26 -8.28 -4.50
CA CYS A 84 -19.84 -8.49 -4.25
C CYS A 84 -19.32 -9.59 -5.17
N VAL A 85 -18.22 -9.30 -5.88
CA VAL A 85 -17.51 -10.26 -6.73
C VAL A 85 -16.13 -10.53 -6.14
N ASP A 86 -15.85 -11.77 -5.74
CA ASP A 86 -14.55 -12.15 -5.19
C ASP A 86 -13.51 -12.46 -6.27
N LYS A 87 -12.28 -12.82 -5.83
CA LYS A 87 -11.17 -13.17 -6.73
C LYS A 87 -11.48 -14.39 -7.63
N GLN A 88 -12.35 -15.28 -7.18
CA GLN A 88 -12.78 -16.49 -7.89
C GLN A 88 -14.00 -16.21 -8.78
N LYS A 89 -14.42 -14.95 -8.92
CA LYS A 89 -15.60 -14.51 -9.68
C LYS A 89 -16.92 -15.01 -9.10
N LYS A 90 -16.93 -15.48 -7.84
CA LYS A 90 -18.17 -15.82 -7.15
C LYS A 90 -18.91 -14.52 -6.80
N ARG A 91 -20.22 -14.53 -7.06
CA ARG A 91 -21.13 -13.43 -6.77
C ARG A 91 -21.90 -13.70 -5.50
N THR A 92 -22.00 -12.71 -4.64
CA THR A 92 -22.82 -12.71 -3.42
C THR A 92 -23.47 -11.36 -3.24
N THR A 93 -24.66 -11.29 -2.65
CA THR A 93 -25.33 -10.02 -2.33
C THR A 93 -25.29 -9.73 -0.85
N ILE A 94 -25.12 -8.45 -0.50
CA ILE A 94 -25.15 -7.95 0.87
C ILE A 94 -26.16 -6.81 0.92
N THR A 95 -27.07 -6.86 1.88
CA THR A 95 -28.02 -5.78 2.16
C THR A 95 -27.60 -5.00 3.39
N SER A 96 -27.86 -3.69 3.39
CA SER A 96 -27.63 -2.84 4.57
C SER A 96 -28.58 -1.64 4.60
N ARG A 97 -28.92 -1.21 5.81
CA ARG A 97 -29.65 0.05 6.04
C ARG A 97 -28.82 1.27 5.64
N ARG A 98 -27.49 1.19 5.78
CA ARG A 98 -26.57 2.31 5.53
C ARG A 98 -25.29 1.82 4.88
N PHE A 99 -24.73 2.66 4.02
CA PHE A 99 -23.45 2.43 3.39
C PHE A 99 -22.53 3.63 3.57
N ILE A 100 -21.23 3.37 3.63
CA ILE A 100 -20.17 4.38 3.57
C ILE A 100 -19.35 4.06 2.33
N ILE A 101 -19.23 5.03 1.42
CA ILE A 101 -18.41 4.89 0.21
C ILE A 101 -17.00 5.40 0.51
N ALA A 102 -16.03 4.50 0.55
CA ALA A 102 -14.64 4.80 0.91
C ALA A 102 -13.63 4.19 -0.09
N VAL A 103 -13.93 4.27 -1.40
CA VAL A 103 -13.16 3.60 -2.47
C VAL A 103 -11.84 4.29 -2.85
N GLY A 104 -11.62 5.51 -2.38
CA GLY A 104 -10.38 6.27 -2.62
C GLY A 104 -10.22 6.74 -4.08
N GLY A 105 -8.97 6.97 -4.49
CA GLY A 105 -8.60 7.38 -5.84
C GLY A 105 -7.56 6.44 -6.47
N ARG A 106 -7.37 6.58 -7.78
CA ARG A 106 -6.39 5.81 -8.57
C ARG A 106 -5.58 6.75 -9.45
N PRO A 107 -4.33 6.38 -9.85
CA PRO A 107 -3.57 7.13 -10.83
C PRO A 107 -4.38 7.36 -12.10
N ARG A 108 -4.24 8.54 -12.69
CA ARG A 108 -4.91 8.93 -13.94
C ARG A 108 -3.93 8.76 -15.10
N ALA A 109 -4.33 7.98 -16.10
CA ALA A 109 -3.57 7.87 -17.35
C ALA A 109 -3.58 9.21 -18.11
N LEU A 110 -2.50 9.48 -18.84
CA LEU A 110 -2.30 10.75 -19.56
C LEU A 110 -3.10 10.87 -20.87
N GLY A 111 -3.71 9.78 -21.35
CA GLY A 111 -4.53 9.78 -22.58
C GLY A 111 -3.72 9.94 -23.88
N ILE A 112 -2.41 9.72 -23.82
CA ILE A 112 -1.49 9.77 -24.97
C ILE A 112 -1.04 8.34 -25.34
N PRO A 113 -0.64 8.09 -26.61
CA PRO A 113 -0.02 6.82 -26.98
C PRO A 113 1.19 6.47 -26.09
N GLY A 114 1.25 5.24 -25.60
CA GLY A 114 2.34 4.75 -24.72
C GLY A 114 2.19 5.12 -23.24
N ALA A 115 1.08 5.75 -22.82
CA ALA A 115 0.83 6.09 -21.42
C ALA A 115 0.77 4.86 -20.48
N GLU A 116 0.62 3.65 -21.01
CA GLU A 116 0.67 2.38 -20.30
C GLU A 116 2.09 1.92 -19.91
N HIS A 117 3.13 2.54 -20.50
CA HIS A 117 4.54 2.27 -20.19
C HIS A 117 5.13 3.23 -19.15
N VAL A 118 4.31 4.13 -18.61
CA VAL A 118 4.69 5.16 -17.64
C VAL A 118 4.10 4.84 -16.26
#